data_AF-A0A9X7HD31-F1
#
_entry.id   AF-A0A9X7HD31-F1
#
_cell.length_a   1.000
_cell.length_b   1.000
_cell.length_c   1.000
_cell.angle_alpha   90.00
_cell.angle_beta   90.00
_cell.angle_gamma   90.00
#
_symmetry.space_group_name_H-M   'P 1'
#
loop_
_entity.id
_entity.type
_entity.pdbx_description
1 polymer ?
#
loop_
_entity_poly.entity_id
_entity_poly.type
_entity_poly.pdbx_seq_one_letter_code
_entity_poly.pdbx_strand_id
1 'polypeptide(L)'
;MSKKGIELGDIYACKLPDGRYGTIKVINRIEKSYLIFVSKYIDINLPTIENKEINEILRSNRFLYENEEALLWKDGKMYKDMIYIGNSPISDYEKRLVSSSYGGKWHPSIANPVYYEWRWLHDRENFEREVLESQKIEREEFLNKPQKPKKMMNEETFWSIISLLDVESSIDGEEIIQPAVEVLTKMSVKDIKQFEETLSYKLYLLDTKEHAKNIGENSYSEDDTSYFSPDLFLYKRCLVISKGKEFYDHTLNNPINMPKDYSFEMLLSLASVAYEMRMKKEFEYIPGCDYETFSNLEGWKS
;
A
#
# COMPACT_ATOMS: atom_id res chain seq x y z
N MET A 1 16.12 -12.19 -33.49
CA MET A 1 16.51 -13.00 -32.32
C MET A 1 15.24 -13.28 -31.53
N SER A 2 14.81 -14.53 -31.39
CA SER A 2 13.61 -14.86 -30.63
C SER A 2 13.82 -14.45 -29.17
N LYS A 3 12.82 -13.82 -28.55
CA LYS A 3 12.85 -13.57 -27.11
C LYS A 3 12.83 -14.92 -26.42
N LYS A 4 14.00 -15.41 -25.99
CA LYS A 4 14.10 -16.58 -25.12
C LYS A 4 13.26 -16.27 -23.87
N GLY A 5 12.34 -17.18 -23.54
CA GLY A 5 11.52 -17.05 -22.33
C GLY A 5 12.38 -17.21 -21.08
N ILE A 6 11.83 -16.87 -19.91
CA ILE A 6 12.50 -17.10 -18.62
C ILE A 6 12.49 -18.61 -18.34
N GLU A 7 13.67 -19.18 -18.09
CA GLU A 7 13.87 -20.60 -17.78
C GLU A 7 14.23 -20.78 -16.29
N LEU A 8 13.94 -21.97 -15.75
CA LEU A 8 14.42 -22.32 -14.41
C LEU A 8 15.96 -22.40 -14.45
N GLY A 9 16.59 -21.83 -13.42
CA GLY A 9 18.04 -21.72 -13.31
C GLY A 9 18.60 -20.44 -13.90
N ASP A 10 17.79 -19.65 -14.61
CA ASP A 10 18.25 -18.37 -15.15
C ASP A 10 18.63 -17.41 -14.04
N ILE A 11 19.80 -16.79 -14.20
CA ILE A 11 20.36 -15.79 -13.30
C ILE A 11 20.38 -14.46 -14.02
N TYR A 12 19.87 -13.45 -13.34
CA TYR A 12 19.87 -12.08 -13.83
C TYR A 12 20.51 -11.15 -12.81
N ALA A 13 21.26 -10.16 -13.30
CA ALA A 13 21.75 -9.05 -12.49
C ALA A 13 20.89 -7.80 -12.70
N CYS A 14 20.81 -6.97 -11.67
CA CYS A 14 20.30 -5.61 -11.76
C CYS A 14 21.21 -4.64 -11.01
N LYS A 15 21.12 -3.36 -11.38
CA LYS A 15 21.91 -2.31 -10.76
C LYS A 15 21.31 -1.92 -9.41
N LEU A 16 22.15 -1.78 -8.40
CA LEU A 16 21.82 -1.36 -7.05
C LEU A 16 21.90 0.16 -6.92
N PRO A 17 21.33 0.76 -5.85
CA PRO A 17 21.26 2.22 -5.69
C PRO A 17 22.63 2.94 -5.75
N ASP A 18 23.70 2.29 -5.32
CA ASP A 18 25.07 2.83 -5.30
C ASP A 18 25.88 2.50 -6.57
N GLY A 19 25.23 1.93 -7.59
CA GLY A 19 25.85 1.59 -8.86
C GLY A 19 26.48 0.20 -8.95
N ARG A 20 26.55 -0.55 -7.84
CA ARG A 20 26.94 -1.98 -7.83
C ARG A 20 25.86 -2.87 -8.47
N TYR A 21 26.13 -4.16 -8.57
CA TYR A 21 25.22 -5.18 -9.09
C TYR A 21 24.83 -6.17 -8.00
N GLY A 22 23.55 -6.50 -7.95
CA GLY A 22 23.03 -7.67 -7.22
C GLY A 22 22.43 -8.67 -8.20
N THR A 23 22.26 -9.93 -7.79
CA THR A 23 21.66 -10.96 -8.66
C THR A 23 20.46 -11.66 -8.04
N ILE A 24 19.63 -12.19 -8.92
CA ILE A 24 18.54 -13.10 -8.59
C ILE A 24 18.65 -14.37 -9.44
N LYS A 25 18.11 -15.48 -8.94
CA LYS A 25 17.98 -16.74 -9.69
C LYS A 25 16.52 -17.20 -9.69
N VAL A 26 16.03 -17.64 -10.84
CA VAL A 26 14.68 -18.19 -11.01
C VAL A 26 14.68 -19.67 -10.67
N ILE A 27 13.91 -20.07 -9.64
CA ILE A 27 13.96 -21.44 -9.11
C ILE A 27 12.63 -22.20 -9.25
N ASN A 28 11.51 -21.51 -9.41
CA ASN A 28 10.21 -22.14 -9.68
C ASN A 28 9.32 -21.24 -10.55
N ARG A 29 8.27 -21.82 -11.14
CA ARG A 29 7.32 -21.12 -11.98
C ARG A 29 5.93 -21.75 -11.88
N ILE A 30 4.91 -20.91 -11.67
CA ILE A 30 3.50 -21.27 -11.79
C ILE A 30 2.87 -20.27 -12.76
N GLU A 31 2.42 -20.76 -13.92
CA GLU A 31 1.89 -19.94 -15.00
C GLU A 31 2.81 -18.77 -15.43
N LYS A 32 2.48 -17.54 -15.02
CA LYS A 32 3.24 -16.30 -15.26
C LYS A 32 3.86 -15.72 -13.98
N SER A 33 3.83 -16.47 -12.88
CA SER A 33 4.49 -16.16 -11.63
C SER A 33 5.78 -16.98 -11.51
N TYR A 34 6.84 -16.34 -11.00
CA TYR A 34 8.17 -16.93 -10.88
C TYR A 34 8.65 -16.81 -9.44
N LEU A 35 9.05 -17.91 -8.83
CA LEU A 35 9.75 -17.89 -7.57
C LEU A 35 11.22 -17.62 -7.84
N ILE A 36 11.73 -16.57 -7.21
CA ILE A 36 13.14 -16.20 -7.28
C ILE A 36 13.77 -16.23 -5.89
N PHE A 37 15.09 -16.35 -5.84
CA PHE A 37 15.85 -15.89 -4.69
C PHE A 37 16.76 -14.72 -5.05
N VAL A 38 17.00 -13.84 -4.07
CA VAL A 38 18.10 -12.87 -4.13
C VAL A 38 19.38 -13.54 -3.64
N SER A 39 20.45 -13.44 -4.41
CA SER A 39 21.72 -14.06 -4.04
C SER A 39 22.54 -13.16 -3.10
N LYS A 40 23.64 -13.69 -2.57
CA LYS A 40 24.61 -12.90 -1.79
C LYS A 40 25.54 -12.03 -2.63
N TYR A 41 25.46 -12.11 -3.96
CA TYR A 41 26.37 -11.36 -4.82
C TYR A 41 26.13 -9.86 -4.74
N ILE A 42 27.19 -9.10 -4.42
CA ILE A 42 27.23 -7.65 -4.51
C ILE A 42 28.63 -7.16 -4.88
N ASP A 43 28.77 -6.53 -6.04
CA ASP A 43 30.07 -6.01 -6.51
C ASP A 43 29.85 -4.86 -7.51
N ILE A 44 30.87 -4.03 -7.74
CA ILE A 44 30.85 -3.02 -8.81
C ILE A 44 30.94 -3.66 -10.20
N ASN A 45 31.54 -4.84 -10.28
CA ASN A 45 31.66 -5.60 -11.51
C ASN A 45 30.38 -6.39 -11.78
N LEU A 46 30.08 -6.61 -13.07
CA LEU A 46 29.02 -7.54 -13.44
C LEU A 46 29.50 -8.99 -13.14
N PRO A 47 28.67 -9.85 -12.53
CA PRO A 47 29.08 -11.22 -12.25
C PRO A 47 29.26 -12.02 -13.53
N THR A 48 30.09 -13.04 -13.43
CA THR A 48 30.12 -14.16 -14.38
C THR A 48 29.39 -15.36 -13.78
N ILE A 49 29.07 -16.35 -14.62
CA ILE A 49 28.43 -17.59 -14.14
C ILE A 49 29.31 -18.39 -13.15
N GLU A 50 30.61 -18.12 -13.11
CA GLU A 50 31.58 -18.78 -12.23
C GLU A 50 31.63 -18.19 -10.81
N ASN A 51 31.03 -17.02 -10.59
CA ASN A 51 30.93 -16.43 -9.26
C ASN A 51 30.05 -17.33 -8.38
N LYS A 52 30.57 -17.81 -7.25
CA LYS A 52 29.83 -18.75 -6.38
C LYS A 52 28.64 -18.08 -5.71
N GLU A 53 28.80 -16.82 -5.34
CA GLU A 53 27.85 -16.04 -4.57
C GLU A 53 26.51 -15.86 -5.30
N ILE A 54 26.49 -15.95 -6.64
CA ILE A 54 25.24 -15.86 -7.42
C ILE A 54 24.31 -17.06 -7.20
N ASN A 55 24.86 -18.18 -6.70
CA ASN A 55 24.10 -19.39 -6.35
C ASN A 55 23.89 -19.51 -4.83
N GLU A 56 24.39 -18.57 -4.04
CA GLU A 56 24.18 -18.56 -2.59
C GLU A 56 23.00 -17.67 -2.25
N ILE A 57 21.97 -18.25 -1.64
CA ILE A 57 20.76 -17.52 -1.24
C ILE A 57 21.11 -16.55 -0.12
N LEU A 58 20.68 -15.30 -0.26
CA LEU A 58 20.75 -14.31 0.81
C LEU A 58 19.84 -14.75 1.95
N ARG A 59 20.39 -14.78 3.17
CA ARG A 59 19.63 -14.85 4.42
C ARG A 59 19.84 -13.54 5.15
N SER A 60 18.76 -12.83 5.38
CA SER A 60 18.78 -11.54 6.07
C SER A 60 18.10 -11.69 7.41
N ASN A 61 18.80 -11.42 8.50
CA ASN A 61 18.27 -11.53 9.87
C ASN A 61 17.26 -10.41 10.23
N ARG A 62 16.98 -9.52 9.27
CA ARG A 62 16.31 -8.23 9.44
C ARG A 62 15.58 -7.83 8.16
N PHE A 63 14.95 -6.65 8.17
CA PHE A 63 14.11 -6.16 7.07
C PHE A 63 13.02 -7.18 6.72
N LEU A 64 12.77 -7.42 5.43
CA LEU A 64 11.68 -8.25 4.94
C LEU A 64 11.74 -9.73 5.34
N TYR A 65 12.93 -10.28 5.59
CA TYR A 65 13.11 -11.74 5.64
C TYR A 65 13.32 -12.32 7.05
N GLU A 66 13.54 -11.51 8.09
CA GLU A 66 13.53 -11.98 9.50
C GLU A 66 14.22 -13.34 9.79
N ASN A 67 15.42 -13.56 9.24
CA ASN A 67 16.25 -14.79 9.30
C ASN A 67 15.85 -15.94 8.34
N GLU A 68 14.91 -15.68 7.43
CA GLU A 68 14.54 -16.55 6.33
C GLU A 68 15.37 -16.29 5.07
N GLU A 69 15.25 -17.21 4.12
CA GLU A 69 15.80 -17.07 2.78
C GLU A 69 15.07 -16.00 1.99
N ALA A 70 15.82 -15.21 1.23
CA ALA A 70 15.30 -14.10 0.43
C ALA A 70 14.51 -14.57 -0.81
N LEU A 71 13.37 -15.22 -0.58
CA LEU A 71 12.51 -15.87 -1.57
C LEU A 71 11.25 -15.05 -1.83
N LEU A 72 10.98 -14.71 -3.08
CA LEU A 72 9.78 -13.96 -3.47
C LEU A 72 9.17 -14.47 -4.77
N TRP A 73 7.84 -14.52 -4.80
CA TRP A 73 7.09 -14.67 -6.05
C TRP A 73 7.02 -13.35 -6.82
N LYS A 74 7.23 -13.41 -8.14
CA LYS A 74 7.19 -12.26 -9.04
C LYS A 74 6.32 -12.51 -10.25
N ASP A 75 5.38 -11.62 -10.49
CA ASP A 75 4.39 -11.78 -11.55
C ASP A 75 4.73 -11.06 -12.85
N GLY A 76 4.38 -11.73 -13.95
CA GLY A 76 4.26 -11.12 -15.25
C GLY A 76 5.57 -11.05 -16.01
N LYS A 77 5.82 -9.90 -16.63
CA LYS A 77 6.97 -9.71 -17.54
C LYS A 77 8.17 -9.20 -16.76
N MET A 78 9.32 -9.82 -16.97
CA MET A 78 10.58 -9.36 -16.43
C MET A 78 10.85 -7.90 -16.83
N TYR A 79 11.42 -7.15 -15.89
CA TYR A 79 11.85 -5.78 -16.12
C TYR A 79 12.92 -5.74 -17.21
N LYS A 80 12.80 -4.77 -18.12
CA LYS A 80 13.58 -4.73 -19.38
C LYS A 80 15.09 -4.55 -19.18
N ASP A 81 15.53 -3.97 -18.07
CA ASP A 81 16.95 -3.65 -17.84
C ASP A 81 17.65 -4.70 -16.97
N MET A 82 17.01 -5.86 -16.75
CA MET A 82 17.67 -7.02 -16.14
C MET A 82 18.71 -7.58 -17.10
N ILE A 83 19.92 -7.84 -16.60
CA ILE A 83 21.06 -8.33 -17.38
C ILE A 83 21.15 -9.85 -17.22
N TYR A 84 21.02 -10.59 -18.31
CA TYR A 84 21.18 -12.04 -18.27
C TYR A 84 22.64 -12.43 -18.02
N ILE A 85 22.90 -13.19 -16.96
CA ILE A 85 24.24 -13.64 -16.58
C ILE A 85 24.51 -15.05 -17.11
N GLY A 86 23.50 -15.92 -17.06
CA GLY A 86 23.59 -17.30 -17.51
C GLY A 86 22.52 -18.17 -16.87
N ASN A 87 22.65 -19.47 -17.04
CA ASN A 87 21.78 -20.46 -16.43
C ASN A 87 22.63 -21.40 -15.57
N SER A 88 22.20 -21.59 -14.32
CA SER A 88 22.80 -22.52 -13.37
C SER A 88 21.75 -23.56 -12.97
N PRO A 89 22.03 -24.86 -13.09
CA PRO A 89 21.07 -25.91 -12.76
C PRO A 89 20.45 -25.74 -11.36
N ILE A 90 19.17 -26.09 -11.24
CA ILE A 90 18.49 -26.11 -9.95
C ILE A 90 18.92 -27.36 -9.17
N SER A 91 19.57 -27.13 -8.04
CA SER A 91 19.94 -28.14 -7.04
C SER A 91 18.72 -28.79 -6.40
N ASP A 92 18.90 -29.97 -5.83
CA ASP A 92 17.80 -30.66 -5.14
C ASP A 92 17.32 -29.89 -3.89
N TYR A 93 18.18 -29.06 -3.29
CA TYR A 93 17.79 -28.15 -2.22
C TYR A 93 16.84 -27.08 -2.75
N GLU A 94 17.23 -26.36 -3.80
CA GLU A 94 16.41 -25.28 -4.41
C GLU A 94 15.04 -25.80 -4.88
N LYS A 95 14.95 -27.05 -5.38
CA LYS A 95 13.66 -27.66 -5.78
C LYS A 95 12.65 -27.80 -4.62
N ARG A 96 13.14 -27.89 -3.38
CA ARG A 96 12.29 -28.06 -2.19
C ARG A 96 11.88 -26.72 -1.58
N LEU A 97 12.43 -25.61 -2.07
CA LEU A 97 12.10 -24.30 -1.54
C LEU A 97 10.69 -23.90 -1.94
N VAL A 98 9.96 -23.42 -0.95
CA VAL A 98 8.62 -22.86 -1.09
C VAL A 98 8.62 -21.50 -0.40
N SER A 99 7.81 -20.58 -0.91
CA SER A 99 7.60 -19.28 -0.28
C SER A 99 6.13 -18.94 -0.37
N SER A 100 5.56 -18.46 0.73
CA SER A 100 4.25 -17.80 0.76
C SER A 100 4.36 -16.28 0.51
N SER A 101 5.58 -15.76 0.37
CA SER A 101 5.82 -14.32 0.24
C SER A 101 5.64 -13.86 -1.21
N TYR A 102 4.68 -12.97 -1.41
CA TYR A 102 4.42 -12.33 -2.70
C TYR A 102 5.22 -11.04 -2.83
N GLY A 103 6.00 -10.92 -3.90
CA GLY A 103 6.85 -9.75 -4.17
C GLY A 103 6.28 -8.79 -5.21
N GLY A 104 5.05 -8.96 -5.70
CA GLY A 104 4.48 -8.11 -6.75
C GLY A 104 5.05 -8.39 -8.14
N LYS A 105 4.94 -7.40 -9.03
CA LYS A 105 5.51 -7.46 -10.39
C LYS A 105 7.05 -7.34 -10.36
N TRP A 106 7.70 -7.74 -11.45
CA TRP A 106 9.13 -7.49 -11.64
C TRP A 106 9.45 -5.98 -11.58
N HIS A 107 10.51 -5.61 -10.87
CA HIS A 107 10.90 -4.22 -10.62
C HIS A 107 12.45 -4.09 -10.60
N PRO A 108 13.05 -2.95 -11.00
CA PRO A 108 14.50 -2.76 -10.98
C PRO A 108 15.16 -2.96 -9.60
N SER A 109 14.43 -2.72 -8.51
CA SER A 109 14.93 -2.88 -7.14
C SER A 109 14.88 -4.31 -6.60
N ILE A 110 14.68 -5.32 -7.47
CA ILE A 110 14.45 -6.71 -7.06
C ILE A 110 15.59 -7.31 -6.24
N ALA A 111 16.84 -6.87 -6.47
CA ALA A 111 18.00 -7.29 -5.69
C ALA A 111 18.40 -6.30 -4.57
N ASN A 112 17.61 -5.25 -4.28
CA ASN A 112 17.93 -4.33 -3.20
C ASN A 112 18.13 -4.99 -1.82
N PRO A 113 17.52 -6.15 -1.48
CA PRO A 113 17.82 -6.80 -0.21
C PRO A 113 19.31 -7.06 0.06
N VAL A 114 20.10 -7.45 -0.95
CA VAL A 114 21.56 -7.66 -0.75
C VAL A 114 22.28 -6.35 -0.50
N TYR A 115 21.82 -5.26 -1.11
CA TYR A 115 22.34 -3.91 -0.85
C TYR A 115 22.06 -3.46 0.58
N TYR A 116 20.83 -3.59 1.07
CA TYR A 116 20.48 -3.20 2.43
C TYR A 116 21.21 -4.04 3.48
N GLU A 117 21.34 -5.35 3.26
CA GLU A 117 22.11 -6.21 4.16
C GLU A 117 23.59 -5.83 4.17
N TRP A 118 24.17 -5.53 3.00
CA TRP A 118 25.54 -5.04 2.92
C TRP A 118 25.72 -3.70 3.64
N ARG A 119 24.82 -2.72 3.43
CA ARG A 119 24.85 -1.41 4.10
C ARG A 119 24.78 -1.59 5.62
N TRP A 120 23.91 -2.48 6.10
CA TRP A 120 23.82 -2.76 7.52
C TRP A 120 25.12 -3.35 8.10
N LEU A 121 25.75 -4.29 7.39
CA LEU A 121 26.96 -4.96 7.89
C LEU A 121 28.22 -4.09 7.80
N HIS A 122 28.30 -3.17 6.83
CA HIS A 122 29.54 -2.45 6.50
C HIS A 122 29.44 -0.93 6.63
N ASP A 123 28.24 -0.36 6.67
CA ASP A 123 27.97 1.08 6.61
C ASP A 123 26.77 1.50 7.49
N ARG A 124 26.64 0.83 8.65
CA ARG A 124 25.44 0.92 9.49
C ARG A 124 25.12 2.35 9.93
N GLU A 125 26.10 3.07 10.44
CA GLU A 125 25.88 4.40 11.01
C GLU A 125 25.40 5.41 9.96
N ASN A 126 25.91 5.34 8.74
CA ASN A 126 25.44 6.21 7.66
C ASN A 126 24.07 5.77 7.17
N PHE A 127 23.83 4.46 7.05
CA PHE A 127 22.51 3.94 6.66
C PHE A 127 21.42 4.32 7.66
N GLU A 128 21.66 4.16 8.96
CA GLU A 128 20.72 4.58 10.01
C GLU A 128 20.49 6.10 9.97
N ARG A 129 21.53 6.90 9.73
CA ARG A 129 21.40 8.36 9.58
C ARG A 129 20.55 8.75 8.37
N GLU A 130 20.76 8.11 7.21
CA GLU A 130 19.97 8.33 6.00
C GLU A 130 18.50 7.97 6.21
N VAL A 131 18.21 6.87 6.92
CA VAL A 131 16.83 6.47 7.27
C VAL A 131 16.19 7.50 8.19
N LEU A 132 16.88 7.95 9.24
CA LEU A 132 16.38 8.98 10.14
C LEU A 132 16.15 10.31 9.43
N GLU A 133 17.05 10.70 8.53
CA GLU A 133 16.91 11.91 7.71
C GLU A 133 15.73 11.80 6.76
N SER A 134 15.56 10.66 6.07
CA SER A 134 14.41 10.40 5.19
C SER A 134 13.09 10.46 5.96
N GLN A 135 13.02 9.81 7.12
CA GLN A 135 11.84 9.87 8.00
C GLN A 135 11.55 11.30 8.48
N LYS A 136 12.60 12.09 8.75
CA LYS A 136 12.44 13.49 9.13
C LYS A 136 11.88 14.32 7.97
N ILE A 137 12.39 14.12 6.76
CA ILE A 137 11.89 14.78 5.54
C ILE A 137 10.45 14.38 5.28
N GLU A 138 10.12 13.09 5.29
CA GLU A 138 8.74 12.59 5.11
C GLU A 138 7.79 13.18 6.16
N ARG A 139 8.24 13.26 7.42
CA ARG A 139 7.47 13.90 8.49
C ARG A 139 7.28 15.40 8.24
N GLU A 140 8.33 16.11 7.82
CA GLU A 140 8.23 17.53 7.48
C GLU A 140 7.30 17.76 6.27
N GLU A 141 7.38 16.91 5.25
CA GLU A 141 6.48 16.94 4.09
C GLU A 141 5.03 16.68 4.51
N PHE A 142 4.79 15.68 5.36
CA PHE A 142 3.47 15.39 5.91
C PHE A 142 2.92 16.60 6.70
N LEU A 143 3.72 17.17 7.61
CA LEU A 143 3.32 18.31 8.42
C LEU A 143 3.03 19.58 7.60
N ASN A 144 3.71 19.74 6.47
CA ASN A 144 3.55 20.89 5.57
C ASN A 144 2.61 20.62 4.39
N LYS A 145 2.08 19.39 4.25
CA LYS A 145 1.18 19.00 3.16
C LYS A 145 -0.10 19.85 3.23
N PRO A 146 -0.43 20.66 2.20
CA PRO A 146 -1.65 21.44 2.21
C PRO A 146 -2.88 20.53 2.24
N GLN A 147 -3.68 20.64 3.30
CA GLN A 147 -4.95 19.91 3.45
C GLN A 147 -6.10 20.78 2.92
N LYS A 148 -6.23 20.83 1.59
CA LYS A 148 -7.26 21.65 0.94
C LYS A 148 -7.91 20.88 -0.20
N PRO A 149 -9.24 20.68 -0.17
CA PRO A 149 -9.92 19.98 -1.24
C PRO A 149 -9.76 20.75 -2.56
N LYS A 150 -9.70 20.00 -3.66
CA LYS A 150 -9.74 20.58 -5.02
C LYS A 150 -11.18 20.95 -5.35
N LYS A 151 -11.65 20.63 -6.54
CA LYS A 151 -13.05 20.82 -6.87
C LYS A 151 -13.87 19.68 -6.26
N MET A 152 -14.79 20.04 -5.37
CA MET A 152 -15.74 19.11 -4.75
C MET A 152 -17.01 18.96 -5.58
N MET A 153 -17.69 17.83 -5.41
CA MET A 153 -19.07 17.61 -5.85
C MET A 153 -20.00 18.50 -5.03
N ASN A 154 -21.12 18.93 -5.63
CA ASN A 154 -22.11 19.68 -4.87
C ASN A 154 -22.77 18.79 -3.79
N GLU A 155 -23.19 19.41 -2.68
CA GLU A 155 -23.74 18.69 -1.53
C GLU A 155 -24.96 17.83 -1.88
N GLU A 156 -25.93 18.37 -2.62
CA GLU A 156 -27.16 17.66 -2.97
C GLU A 156 -26.89 16.37 -3.76
N THR A 157 -26.02 16.45 -4.77
CA THR A 157 -25.62 15.29 -5.57
C THR A 157 -24.81 14.30 -4.74
N PHE A 158 -23.85 14.77 -3.93
CA PHE A 158 -23.07 13.89 -3.07
C PHE A 158 -23.99 13.08 -2.14
N TRP A 159 -24.87 13.76 -1.42
CA TRP A 159 -25.80 13.09 -0.50
C TRP A 159 -26.83 12.21 -1.21
N SER A 160 -27.25 12.56 -2.44
CA SER A 160 -28.14 11.70 -3.24
C SER A 160 -27.50 10.38 -3.64
N ILE A 161 -26.17 10.35 -3.79
CA ILE A 161 -25.42 9.12 -4.06
C ILE A 161 -25.26 8.31 -2.77
N ILE A 162 -24.91 8.98 -1.67
CA ILE A 162 -24.80 8.33 -0.35
C ILE A 162 -26.13 7.72 0.10
N SER A 163 -27.27 8.35 -0.20
CA SER A 163 -28.59 7.81 0.16
C SER A 163 -28.97 6.52 -0.58
N LEU A 164 -28.18 6.08 -1.56
CA LEU A 164 -28.37 4.80 -2.24
C LEU A 164 -27.74 3.63 -1.46
N LEU A 165 -26.94 3.93 -0.43
CA LEU A 165 -26.35 2.91 0.42
C LEU A 165 -27.40 2.41 1.41
N ASP A 166 -27.70 1.12 1.37
CA ASP A 166 -28.61 0.47 2.31
C ASP A 166 -27.83 -0.04 3.54
N VAL A 167 -27.31 0.91 4.33
CA VAL A 167 -26.45 0.59 5.48
C VAL A 167 -27.30 0.34 6.72
N GLU A 168 -27.62 -0.93 6.98
CA GLU A 168 -28.14 -1.37 8.27
C GLU A 168 -27.01 -1.74 9.25
N SER A 169 -27.33 -1.77 10.55
CA SER A 169 -26.37 -1.99 11.64
C SER A 169 -25.69 -3.37 11.66
N SER A 170 -25.91 -4.26 10.68
CA SER A 170 -25.43 -5.63 10.72
C SER A 170 -25.04 -6.24 9.38
N ILE A 171 -25.02 -5.46 8.29
CA ILE A 171 -24.76 -5.99 6.95
C ILE A 171 -23.39 -5.49 6.47
N ASP A 172 -22.55 -6.45 6.11
CA ASP A 172 -21.28 -6.22 5.40
C ASP A 172 -21.38 -6.97 4.07
N GLY A 173 -21.16 -6.28 2.95
CA GLY A 173 -21.34 -6.85 1.62
C GLY A 173 -21.29 -5.84 0.48
N GLU A 174 -20.67 -6.27 -0.63
CA GLU A 174 -20.57 -5.49 -1.87
C GLU A 174 -21.91 -5.02 -2.43
N GLU A 175 -23.00 -5.72 -2.11
CA GLU A 175 -24.36 -5.36 -2.49
C GLU A 175 -24.80 -3.99 -1.94
N ILE A 176 -24.29 -3.57 -0.78
CA ILE A 176 -24.64 -2.29 -0.13
C ILE A 176 -24.17 -1.11 -0.98
N ILE A 177 -22.97 -1.20 -1.56
CA ILE A 177 -22.36 -0.11 -2.32
C ILE A 177 -22.77 -0.11 -3.79
N GLN A 178 -23.26 -1.25 -4.29
CA GLN A 178 -23.53 -1.47 -5.71
C GLN A 178 -24.45 -0.40 -6.32
N PRO A 179 -25.56 0.03 -5.69
CA PRO A 179 -26.42 1.08 -6.25
C PRO A 179 -25.69 2.42 -6.44
N ALA A 180 -24.87 2.82 -5.47
CA ALA A 180 -24.08 4.05 -5.55
C ALA A 180 -22.98 3.95 -6.62
N VAL A 181 -22.30 2.80 -6.70
CA VAL A 181 -21.29 2.50 -7.74
C VAL A 181 -21.89 2.57 -9.13
N GLU A 182 -23.08 2.02 -9.36
CA GLU A 182 -23.75 2.04 -10.65
C GLU A 182 -24.11 3.45 -11.12
N VAL A 183 -24.51 4.32 -10.18
CA VAL A 183 -24.76 5.73 -10.47
C VAL A 183 -23.45 6.44 -10.81
N LEU A 184 -22.41 6.31 -9.97
CA LEU A 184 -21.10 6.93 -10.20
C LEU A 184 -20.47 6.48 -11.53
N THR A 185 -20.60 5.20 -11.89
CA THR A 185 -20.07 4.63 -13.15
C THR A 185 -20.65 5.33 -14.39
N LYS A 186 -21.92 5.78 -14.31
CA LYS A 186 -22.60 6.50 -15.40
C LYS A 186 -22.19 7.98 -15.46
N MET A 187 -21.70 8.56 -14.37
CA MET A 187 -21.23 9.95 -14.32
C MET A 187 -19.90 10.14 -15.07
N SER A 188 -19.47 11.40 -15.24
CA SER A 188 -18.18 11.67 -15.88
C SER A 188 -17.01 11.34 -14.96
N VAL A 189 -15.82 11.08 -15.52
CA VAL A 189 -14.58 10.92 -14.73
C VAL A 189 -14.32 12.12 -13.82
N LYS A 190 -14.70 13.31 -14.27
CA LYS A 190 -14.58 14.54 -13.49
C LYS A 190 -15.49 14.51 -12.26
N ASP A 191 -16.69 13.94 -12.38
CA ASP A 191 -17.64 13.84 -11.27
C ASP A 191 -17.22 12.76 -10.29
N ILE A 192 -16.69 11.62 -10.75
CA ILE A 192 -16.11 10.59 -9.87
C ILE A 192 -14.97 11.17 -9.01
N LYS A 193 -14.08 11.96 -9.63
CA LYS A 193 -13.02 12.67 -8.89
C LYS A 193 -13.56 13.70 -7.90
N GLN A 194 -14.64 14.40 -8.28
CA GLN A 194 -15.29 15.37 -7.39
C GLN A 194 -16.00 14.68 -6.22
N PHE A 195 -16.57 13.49 -6.44
CA PHE A 195 -17.14 12.65 -5.38
C PHE A 195 -16.04 12.27 -4.38
N GLU A 196 -14.90 11.78 -4.88
CA GLU A 196 -13.73 11.45 -4.06
C GLU A 196 -13.28 12.67 -3.24
N GLU A 197 -13.09 13.83 -3.86
CA GLU A 197 -12.74 15.07 -3.13
C GLU A 197 -13.73 15.41 -2.00
N THR A 198 -15.04 15.27 -2.26
CA THR A 198 -16.07 15.55 -1.24
C THR A 198 -16.04 14.52 -0.12
N LEU A 199 -15.90 13.23 -0.45
CA LEU A 199 -15.81 12.15 0.53
C LEU A 199 -14.57 12.33 1.43
N SER A 200 -13.39 12.50 0.84
CA SER A 200 -12.14 12.65 1.59
C SER A 200 -12.18 13.86 2.50
N TYR A 201 -12.74 14.99 2.04
CA TYR A 201 -12.87 16.19 2.86
C TYR A 201 -13.83 15.99 4.04
N LYS A 202 -14.97 15.33 3.85
CA LYS A 202 -15.91 15.06 4.94
C LYS A 202 -15.32 14.11 5.98
N LEU A 203 -14.55 13.10 5.56
CA LEU A 203 -13.80 12.20 6.46
C LEU A 203 -12.71 12.96 7.22
N TYR A 204 -11.96 13.82 6.53
CA TYR A 204 -10.94 14.69 7.12
C TYR A 204 -11.53 15.59 8.23
N LEU A 205 -12.72 16.15 8.02
CA LEU A 205 -13.37 16.98 9.04
C LEU A 205 -13.76 16.21 10.32
N LEU A 206 -14.02 14.91 10.21
CA LEU A 206 -14.28 14.03 11.35
C LEU A 206 -12.99 13.51 12.00
N ASP A 207 -11.83 13.70 11.37
CA ASP A 207 -10.52 13.30 11.90
C ASP A 207 -10.10 14.24 13.04
N THR A 208 -10.65 14.03 14.24
CA THR A 208 -10.26 14.81 15.41
C THR A 208 -10.10 13.90 16.62
N LYS A 209 -9.26 14.33 17.55
CA LYS A 209 -9.01 13.61 18.81
C LYS A 209 -10.30 13.39 19.60
N GLU A 210 -11.20 14.38 19.62
CA GLU A 210 -12.47 14.26 20.34
C GLU A 210 -13.42 13.23 19.71
N HIS A 211 -13.48 13.12 18.38
CA HIS A 211 -14.21 12.03 17.72
C HIS A 211 -13.56 10.67 18.00
N ALA A 212 -12.22 10.61 17.99
CA ALA A 212 -11.47 9.40 18.26
C ALA A 212 -11.62 8.89 19.71
N LYS A 213 -11.82 9.78 20.70
CA LYS A 213 -12.16 9.42 22.09
C LYS A 213 -13.56 8.82 22.24
N ASN A 214 -14.40 8.94 21.22
CA ASN A 214 -15.81 8.58 21.28
C ASN A 214 -16.15 7.40 20.36
N ILE A 215 -15.24 6.48 20.07
CA ILE A 215 -15.55 5.35 19.19
C ILE A 215 -15.94 4.06 19.90
N GLY A 216 -16.05 4.08 21.24
CA GLY A 216 -16.38 2.90 22.04
C GLY A 216 -15.12 2.12 22.41
N GLU A 217 -15.14 0.80 22.21
CA GLU A 217 -13.95 -0.02 22.37
C GLU A 217 -12.83 0.46 21.42
N ASN A 218 -11.59 0.43 21.90
CA ASN A 218 -10.42 0.98 21.21
C ASN A 218 -10.49 2.48 20.93
N SER A 219 -11.23 3.24 21.75
CA SER A 219 -11.19 4.71 21.70
C SER A 219 -9.79 5.24 22.00
N TYR A 220 -9.46 6.37 21.38
CA TYR A 220 -8.22 7.05 21.66
C TYR A 220 -8.14 7.43 23.14
N SER A 221 -7.06 7.02 23.81
CA SER A 221 -6.67 7.51 25.12
C SER A 221 -5.27 8.09 25.05
N GLU A 222 -4.96 8.98 26.00
CA GLU A 222 -3.60 9.46 26.21
C GLU A 222 -2.77 8.47 27.05
N ASP A 223 -3.42 7.46 27.65
CA ASP A 223 -2.70 6.36 28.28
C ASP A 223 -2.17 5.38 27.22
N ASP A 224 -0.93 4.94 27.39
CA ASP A 224 -0.32 3.89 26.55
C ASP A 224 -0.88 2.48 26.84
N THR A 225 -1.97 2.38 27.62
CA THR A 225 -2.53 1.09 28.06
C THR A 225 -3.69 0.61 27.20
N SER A 226 -4.33 1.52 26.47
CA SER A 226 -5.44 1.22 25.57
C SER A 226 -4.97 1.20 24.12
N TYR A 227 -5.39 0.16 23.40
CA TYR A 227 -5.11 0.05 21.98
C TYR A 227 -6.03 0.99 21.20
N PHE A 228 -5.45 1.84 20.36
CA PHE A 228 -6.19 2.66 19.39
C PHE A 228 -5.83 2.19 17.98
N SER A 229 -6.84 1.85 17.17
CA SER A 229 -6.65 1.50 15.76
C SER A 229 -7.02 2.70 14.87
N PRO A 230 -6.05 3.30 14.16
CA PRO A 230 -6.31 4.37 13.21
C PRO A 230 -7.29 3.96 12.10
N ASP A 231 -7.22 2.71 11.64
CA ASP A 231 -8.09 2.16 10.59
C ASP A 231 -9.53 2.02 11.10
N LEU A 232 -9.72 1.46 12.30
CA LEU A 232 -11.06 1.34 12.90
C LEU A 232 -11.72 2.72 13.06
N PHE A 233 -10.96 3.74 13.45
CA PHE A 233 -11.48 5.09 13.55
C PHE A 233 -11.90 5.64 12.18
N LEU A 234 -11.08 5.45 11.13
CA LEU A 234 -11.44 5.80 9.75
C LEU A 234 -12.74 5.09 9.33
N TYR A 235 -12.88 3.79 9.59
CA TYR A 235 -14.05 3.02 9.17
C TYR A 235 -15.33 3.44 9.92
N LYS A 236 -15.19 3.91 11.16
CA LYS A 236 -16.30 4.53 11.90
C LYS A 236 -16.69 5.89 11.34
N ARG A 237 -15.72 6.71 10.89
CA ARG A 237 -16.00 7.96 10.15
C ARG A 237 -16.71 7.67 8.83
N CYS A 238 -16.37 6.59 8.14
CA CYS A 238 -17.11 6.13 6.96
C CYS A 238 -18.56 5.79 7.30
N LEU A 239 -18.80 5.07 8.40
CA LEU A 239 -20.16 4.76 8.86
C LEU A 239 -20.98 6.02 9.20
N VAL A 240 -20.34 7.07 9.73
CA VAL A 240 -21.02 8.35 9.97
C VAL A 240 -21.54 8.96 8.67
N ILE A 241 -20.73 8.97 7.62
CA ILE A 241 -21.12 9.52 6.32
C ILE A 241 -22.18 8.64 5.66
N SER A 242 -22.04 7.31 5.70
CA SER A 242 -22.98 6.40 5.04
C SER A 242 -24.39 6.43 5.63
N LYS A 243 -24.54 6.82 6.91
CA LYS A 243 -25.84 7.10 7.54
C LYS A 243 -26.53 8.39 7.05
N GLY A 244 -25.89 9.13 6.15
CA GLY A 244 -26.47 10.28 5.48
C GLY A 244 -26.22 11.62 6.18
N LYS A 245 -26.71 12.69 5.53
CA LYS A 245 -26.37 14.07 5.84
C LYS A 245 -26.66 14.47 7.29
N GLU A 246 -27.85 14.15 7.79
CA GLU A 246 -28.29 14.56 9.13
C GLU A 246 -27.43 13.91 10.22
N PHE A 247 -27.13 12.62 10.08
CA PHE A 247 -26.28 11.91 11.03
C PHE A 247 -24.84 12.43 10.99
N TYR A 248 -24.33 12.72 9.79
CA TYR A 248 -23.03 13.36 9.60
C TYR A 248 -22.96 14.72 10.30
N ASP A 249 -23.90 15.62 10.04
CA ASP A 249 -23.92 16.97 10.61
C ASP A 249 -24.05 16.92 12.14
N HIS A 250 -24.88 16.02 12.68
CA HIS A 250 -25.00 15.83 14.13
C HIS A 250 -23.73 15.27 14.77
N THR A 251 -23.04 14.37 14.09
CA THR A 251 -21.81 13.78 14.63
C THR A 251 -20.65 14.74 14.56
N LEU A 252 -20.49 15.44 13.43
CA LEU A 252 -19.44 16.45 13.24
C LEU A 252 -19.45 17.52 14.32
N ASN A 253 -20.65 17.92 14.77
CA ASN A 253 -20.82 18.93 15.82
C ASN A 253 -20.85 18.36 17.25
N ASN A 254 -20.97 17.04 17.40
CA ASN A 254 -21.04 16.39 18.70
C ASN A 254 -20.38 14.98 18.64
N PRO A 255 -19.08 14.90 19.01
CA PRO A 255 -18.31 13.66 18.99
C PRO A 255 -18.94 12.46 19.71
N ILE A 256 -19.80 12.69 20.71
CA ILE A 256 -20.46 11.62 21.47
C ILE A 256 -21.28 10.70 20.55
N ASN A 257 -21.79 11.24 19.44
CA ASN A 257 -22.60 10.55 18.44
C ASN A 257 -21.80 9.58 17.53
N MET A 258 -20.47 9.54 17.67
CA MET A 258 -19.64 8.58 16.94
C MET A 258 -20.11 7.13 17.17
N PRO A 259 -20.19 6.29 16.11
CA PRO A 259 -20.61 4.90 16.22
C PRO A 259 -19.70 4.08 17.17
N LYS A 260 -20.32 3.28 18.05
CA LYS A 260 -19.58 2.47 19.04
C LYS A 260 -19.38 1.02 18.59
N ASP A 261 -20.39 0.42 17.96
CA ASP A 261 -20.40 -1.03 17.74
C ASP A 261 -19.99 -1.45 16.33
N TYR A 262 -20.28 -0.62 15.33
CA TYR A 262 -20.10 -0.96 13.91
C TYR A 262 -19.18 0.01 13.18
N SER A 263 -18.71 -0.40 12.00
CA SER A 263 -17.86 0.38 11.10
C SER A 263 -18.20 0.03 9.63
N PHE A 264 -17.76 0.84 8.66
CA PHE A 264 -18.09 0.63 7.25
C PHE A 264 -16.96 1.06 6.31
N GLU A 265 -15.93 0.21 6.17
CA GLU A 265 -14.75 0.46 5.31
C GLU A 265 -15.12 0.65 3.83
N MET A 266 -16.12 -0.09 3.34
CA MET A 266 -16.46 -0.17 1.92
C MET A 266 -16.76 1.18 1.26
N LEU A 267 -17.17 2.20 2.02
CA LEU A 267 -17.38 3.56 1.51
C LEU A 267 -16.16 4.10 0.75
N LEU A 268 -14.94 3.77 1.18
CA LEU A 268 -13.68 4.22 0.58
C LEU A 268 -13.48 3.72 -0.85
N SER A 269 -14.19 2.65 -1.24
CA SER A 269 -14.03 2.01 -2.55
C SER A 269 -14.96 2.56 -3.64
N LEU A 270 -15.95 3.41 -3.30
CA LEU A 270 -16.99 3.83 -4.23
C LEU A 270 -16.44 4.46 -5.52
N ALA A 271 -15.50 5.40 -5.39
CA ALA A 271 -14.94 6.10 -6.53
C ALA A 271 -14.02 5.21 -7.37
N SER A 272 -13.18 4.40 -6.74
CA SER A 272 -12.23 3.52 -7.42
C SER A 272 -12.95 2.42 -8.18
N VAL A 273 -13.91 1.73 -7.55
CA VAL A 273 -14.73 0.69 -8.19
C VAL A 273 -15.50 1.26 -9.38
N ALA A 274 -16.19 2.40 -9.22
CA ALA A 274 -16.94 3.03 -10.30
C ALA A 274 -16.03 3.44 -11.47
N TYR A 275 -14.85 3.98 -11.17
CA TYR A 275 -13.87 4.36 -12.19
C TYR A 275 -13.33 3.14 -12.94
N GLU A 276 -12.95 2.08 -12.24
CA GLU A 276 -12.42 0.86 -12.83
C GLU A 276 -13.46 0.15 -13.70
N MET A 277 -14.71 0.08 -13.23
CA MET A 277 -15.83 -0.45 -14.02
C MET A 277 -15.99 0.32 -15.33
N ARG A 278 -15.91 1.65 -15.28
CA ARG A 278 -16.07 2.56 -16.43
C ARG A 278 -14.87 2.52 -17.38
N MET A 279 -13.66 2.61 -16.84
CA MET A 279 -12.44 2.90 -17.59
C MET A 279 -11.57 1.68 -17.85
N LYS A 280 -11.88 0.54 -17.20
CA LYS A 280 -11.10 -0.71 -17.25
C LYS A 280 -9.63 -0.51 -16.89
N LYS A 281 -9.36 0.41 -15.96
CA LYS A 281 -8.04 0.77 -15.46
C LYS A 281 -8.15 1.32 -14.04
N GLU A 282 -7.07 1.19 -13.29
CA GLU A 282 -6.93 1.63 -11.90
C GLU A 282 -7.22 3.12 -11.72
N PHE A 283 -7.84 3.46 -10.59
CA PHE A 283 -8.17 4.84 -10.24
C PHE A 283 -7.00 5.56 -9.57
N GLU A 284 -6.08 6.06 -10.39
CA GLU A 284 -4.95 6.87 -9.91
C GLU A 284 -5.41 8.33 -9.67
N TYR A 285 -6.02 8.58 -8.50
CA TYR A 285 -6.42 9.92 -8.07
C TYR A 285 -6.14 10.15 -6.59
N ILE A 286 -5.40 11.21 -6.29
CA ILE A 286 -5.09 11.62 -4.91
C ILE A 286 -5.93 12.87 -4.58
N PRO A 287 -6.82 12.83 -3.58
CA PRO A 287 -7.64 13.97 -3.17
C PRO A 287 -6.80 15.11 -2.57
N GLY A 288 -7.38 16.31 -2.46
CA GLY A 288 -6.70 17.48 -1.87
C GLY A 288 -6.61 17.44 -0.33
N CYS A 289 -7.46 16.65 0.32
CA CYS A 289 -7.38 16.33 1.74
C CYS A 289 -7.13 14.84 1.90
N ASP A 290 -6.23 14.51 2.81
CA ASP A 290 -5.94 13.14 3.20
C ASP A 290 -6.96 12.68 4.25
N TYR A 291 -7.69 11.61 3.96
CA TYR A 291 -8.72 11.11 4.87
C TYR A 291 -8.15 10.21 5.97
N GLU A 292 -6.89 9.80 5.85
CA GLU A 292 -6.23 8.94 6.82
C GLU A 292 -6.21 9.57 8.21
N THR A 293 -6.35 8.75 9.23
CA THR A 293 -6.34 9.21 10.63
C THR A 293 -5.04 9.95 10.95
N PHE A 294 -5.13 11.04 11.71
CA PHE A 294 -4.06 12.02 12.01
C PHE A 294 -3.72 13.02 10.91
N SER A 295 -4.38 12.98 9.76
CA SER A 295 -4.15 13.93 8.66
C SER A 295 -4.64 15.34 8.98
N ASN A 296 -5.71 15.47 9.77
CA ASN A 296 -6.20 16.77 10.25
C ASN A 296 -5.42 17.21 11.49
N LEU A 297 -4.19 17.67 11.26
CA LEU A 297 -3.27 18.08 12.33
C LEU A 297 -3.91 19.06 13.33
N GLU A 298 -4.74 20.00 12.87
CA GLU A 298 -5.46 20.92 13.76
C GLU A 298 -6.49 20.20 14.65
N GLY A 299 -7.22 19.23 14.09
CA GLY A 299 -8.18 18.38 14.83
C GLY A 299 -7.54 17.51 15.91
N TRP A 300 -6.22 17.35 15.90
CA TRP A 300 -5.46 16.53 16.85
C TRP A 300 -4.59 17.33 17.83
N LYS A 301 -4.58 18.67 17.76
CA LYS A 301 -3.81 19.52 18.68
C LYS A 301 -4.41 19.70 20.08
N SER A 302 -5.70 19.42 20.25
CA SER A 302 -6.44 19.62 21.50
C SER A 302 -6.28 18.49 22.51
#